data_AF-A0A538AZL1-F1
#
_entry.id   AF-A0A538AZL1-F1
#
_cell.length_a   1.000
_cell.length_b   1.000
_cell.length_c   1.000
_cell.angle_alpha   90.00
_cell.angle_beta   90.00
_cell.angle_gamma   90.00
#
_symmetry.space_group_name_H-M   'P 1'
#
loop_
_entity.id
_entity.type
_entity.pdbx_description
1 polymer ?
#
loop_
_entity_poly.entity_id
_entity_poly.type
_entity_poly.pdbx_seq_one_letter_code
_entity_poly.pdbx_strand_id
1 'polypeptide(L)' 'MASLDAAALRRAMWALEEGQRVALALVDIAGLSTSEAAQAMGTPRGTVLSRLHRGRRSLARLLGDQVKGREA' A
#
# COMPACT_ATOMS: atom_id res chain seq x y z
N MET A 1 21.29 -6.72 5.07
CA MET A 1 20.02 -5.96 5.05
C MET A 1 19.58 -5.84 3.61
N ALA A 2 18.44 -6.43 3.23
CA ALA A 2 17.89 -6.23 1.90
C ALA A 2 17.60 -4.73 1.72
N SER A 3 18.35 -4.03 0.86
CA SER A 3 18.01 -2.65 0.52
C SER A 3 16.70 -2.70 -0.26
N LEU A 4 15.62 -2.24 0.35
CA LEU A 4 14.34 -2.13 -0.32
C LEU A 4 14.52 -1.07 -1.42
N ASP A 5 14.52 -1.49 -2.68
CA ASP A 5 14.67 -0.59 -3.81
C ASP A 5 13.48 0.38 -3.81
N ALA A 6 13.74 1.66 -3.53
CA ALA A 6 12.72 2.70 -3.50
C ALA A 6 12.00 2.83 -4.85
N ALA A 7 12.65 2.49 -5.96
CA ALA A 7 12.02 2.41 -7.27
C ALA A 7 11.07 1.21 -7.38
N ALA A 8 11.44 0.05 -6.85
CA ALA A 8 10.55 -1.12 -6.79
C ALA A 8 9.32 -0.86 -5.90
N LEU A 9 9.50 -0.23 -4.73
CA LEU A 9 8.39 0.17 -3.88
C LEU A 9 7.45 1.14 -4.59
N ARG A 10 8.00 2.17 -5.26
CA ARG A 10 7.18 3.09 -6.08
C ARG A 10 6.40 2.34 -7.15
N ARG A 11 7.04 1.49 -7.94
CA ARG A 11 6.36 0.70 -8.99
C ARG A 11 5.24 -0.16 -8.40
N ALA A 12 5.50 -0.84 -7.29
CA ALA A 12 4.50 -1.68 -6.64
C ALA A 12 3.32 -0.86 -6.09
N MET A 13 3.57 0.30 -5.48
CA MET A 13 2.52 1.23 -5.03
C MET A 13 1.68 1.76 -6.19
N TRP A 14 2.30 2.10 -7.33
CA TRP A 14 1.60 2.58 -8.53
C TRP A 14 0.78 1.49 -9.25
N ALA A 15 1.07 0.21 -9.00
CA ALA A 15 0.31 -0.91 -9.55
C ALA A 15 -0.95 -1.26 -8.73
N LEU A 16 -1.12 -0.71 -7.52
CA LEU A 16 -2.32 -0.90 -6.71
C LEU A 16 -3.50 -0.10 -7.27
N GLU A 17 -4.72 -0.56 -7.03
CA GLU A 17 -5.92 0.28 -7.22
C GLU A 17 -5.77 1.59 -6.44
N GLU A 18 -6.23 2.69 -7.03
CA GLU A 18 -6.05 4.04 -6.48
C GLU A 18 -6.52 4.13 -5.02
N GLY A 19 -7.71 3.61 -4.71
CA GLY A 19 -8.24 3.63 -3.34
C GLY A 19 -7.37 2.85 -2.34
N GLN A 20 -6.73 1.76 -2.76
CA GLN A 20 -5.82 0.98 -1.90
C GLN A 20 -4.53 1.77 -1.65
N ARG A 21 -3.97 2.34 -2.71
CA ARG A 21 -2.75 3.15 -2.67
C ARG A 21 -2.89 4.38 -1.79
N VAL A 22 -4.00 5.12 -1.94
CA VAL A 22 -4.29 6.31 -1.13
C VAL A 22 -4.47 5.91 0.34
N ALA A 23 -5.20 4.83 0.63
CA ALA A 23 -5.36 4.35 2.00
C ALA A 23 -4.01 4.00 2.66
N LEU A 24 -3.14 3.27 1.94
CA LEU A 24 -1.79 2.95 2.42
C LEU A 24 -0.94 4.21 2.62
N ALA A 25 -0.97 5.15 1.67
CA ALA A 25 -0.20 6.38 1.79
C ALA A 25 -0.61 7.22 3.00
N LEU A 26 -1.92 7.33 3.27
CA LEU A 26 -2.40 8.10 4.42
C LEU A 26 -2.08 7.41 5.75
N VAL A 27 -2.31 6.10 5.86
CA VAL A 27 -2.18 5.40 7.15
C VAL A 27 -0.76 4.88 7.39
N ASP A 28 -0.19 4.16 6.44
CA ASP A 28 1.08 3.46 6.64
C ASP A 28 2.31 4.36 6.38
N ILE A 29 2.15 5.45 5.61
CA ILE A 29 3.25 6.39 5.31
C ILE A 29 3.08 7.71 6.08
N ALA A 30 1.92 8.36 5.96
CA ALA A 30 1.67 9.64 6.63
C ALA A 30 1.23 9.51 8.10
N GLY A 31 0.94 8.29 8.57
CA GLY A 31 0.67 8.01 9.98
C GLY A 31 -0.72 8.41 10.47
N LEU A 32 -1.67 8.69 9.58
CA LEU A 32 -3.05 9.01 9.97
C LEU A 32 -3.72 7.78 10.58
N SER A 33 -4.63 8.01 11.53
CA SER A 33 -5.57 6.98 11.96
C SER A 33 -6.52 6.60 10.82
N THR A 34 -7.11 5.40 10.91
CA THR A 34 -8.12 4.96 9.94
C THR A 34 -9.36 5.87 9.88
N SER A 35 -9.66 6.61 10.95
CA SER A 35 -10.76 7.57 10.99
C SER A 35 -10.41 8.87 10.26
N GLU A 36 -9.21 9.41 10.47
CA GLU A 36 -8.73 10.61 9.76
C GLU A 36 -8.58 10.34 8.26
N ALA A 37 -8.05 9.17 7.90
CA ALA A 37 -7.98 8.75 6.50
C ALA A 37 -9.38 8.61 5.87
N ALA A 38 -10.37 8.12 6.61
CA ALA A 38 -11.75 8.00 6.13
C ALA A 38 -12.37 9.38 5.84
N GLN A 39 -12.13 10.36 6.73
CA GLN A 39 -12.55 11.75 6.52
C GLN A 39 -11.85 12.35 5.29
N ALA A 40 -10.53 12.22 5.19
CA ALA A 40 -9.75 12.74 4.05
C ALA A 40 -10.19 12.13 2.71
N MET A 41 -10.55 10.84 2.70
CA MET A 41 -10.99 10.13 1.49
C MET A 41 -12.48 10.32 1.18
N GLY A 42 -13.27 10.93 2.06
CA GLY A 42 -14.73 11.04 1.89
C GLY A 42 -15.42 9.67 1.80
N THR A 43 -14.93 8.65 2.52
CA THR A 43 -15.49 7.29 2.49
C THR A 43 -15.70 6.69 3.87
N PRO A 44 -16.56 5.68 4.05
CA PRO A 44 -16.73 5.01 5.34
C PRO A 44 -15.43 4.39 5.87
N ARG A 45 -15.20 4.42 7.19
CA ARG A 45 -14.02 3.80 7.83
C ARG A 45 -13.84 2.32 7.46
N GLY A 46 -14.93 1.56 7.34
CA GLY A 46 -14.89 0.16 6.89
C GLY A 46 -14.31 0.01 5.47
N THR A 47 -14.55 0.97 4.60
CA THR A 47 -13.97 1.01 3.24
C THR A 47 -12.46 1.19 3.31
N VAL A 48 -11.97 2.11 4.15
CA VAL A 48 -10.52 2.31 4.39
C VAL A 48 -9.88 1.03 4.92
N LEU A 49 -10.48 0.38 5.93
CA LEU A 49 -9.97 -0.88 6.47
C LEU A 49 -9.89 -1.97 5.39
N SER A 50 -10.92 -2.11 4.57
CA SER A 50 -10.94 -3.10 3.48
C SER A 50 -9.89 -2.81 2.40
N ARG A 51 -9.67 -1.53 2.08
CA ARG A 51 -8.65 -1.06 1.12
C ARG A 51 -7.24 -1.30 1.66
N LEU A 52 -6.99 -1.03 2.94
CA LEU A 52 -5.72 -1.35 3.60
C LEU A 52 -5.44 -2.84 3.56
N HIS A 53 -6.42 -3.67 3.92
CA HIS A 53 -6.25 -5.13 3.92
C HIS A 53 -5.86 -5.66 2.52
N ARG A 54 -6.62 -5.29 1.48
CA ARG A 54 -6.33 -5.72 0.11
C ARG A 54 -5.05 -5.09 -0.45
N GLY A 55 -4.79 -3.83 -0.13
CA GLY A 55 -3.59 -3.10 -0.54
C GLY A 55 -2.33 -3.72 0.02
N ARG A 56 -2.27 -4.00 1.32
CA ARG A 56 -1.10 -4.65 1.96
C ARG A 56 -0.82 -6.03 1.38
N ARG A 57 -1.85 -6.84 1.16
CA ARG A 57 -1.71 -8.16 0.53
C ARG A 57 -1.17 -8.06 -0.90
N SER A 58 -1.69 -7.12 -1.68
CA SER A 58 -1.25 -6.90 -3.06
C SER A 58 0.18 -6.38 -3.12
N LEU A 59 0.53 -5.43 -2.24
CA LEU A 59 1.88 -4.87 -2.14
C LEU A 59 2.90 -5.95 -1.74
N ALA A 60 2.56 -6.80 -0.76
CA ALA A 60 3.42 -7.92 -0.37
C ALA A 60 3.65 -8.91 -1.52
N ARG A 61 2.61 -9.22 -2.32
CA ARG A 61 2.75 -10.08 -3.51
C ARG A 61 3.67 -9.44 -4.55
N LEU A 62 3.42 -8.18 -4.91
CA LEU A 62 4.20 -7.45 -5.89
C LEU A 62 5.68 -7.36 -5.49
N LEU A 63 5.98 -7.07 -4.22
CA LEU A 63 7.35 -6.99 -3.74
C LEU A 63 8.00 -8.37 -3.60
N GLY A 64 7.25 -9.40 -3.16
CA GLY A 64 7.74 -10.77 -3.06
C GLY A 64 8.11 -11.37 -4.43
N ASP A 65 7.33 -11.07 -5.48
CA ASP A 65 7.64 -11.49 -6.85
C ASP A 65 8.90 -10.78 -7.39
N GLN A 66 9.14 -9.52 -7.00
CA GLN A 66 10.33 -8.75 -7.40
C GLN A 66 11.62 -9.18 -6.69
N VAL A 67 11.53 -9.65 -5.44
CA VAL A 67 12.69 -10.23 -4.74
C VAL A 67 13.11 -11.53 -5.41
N LYS A 68 12.14 -12.40 -5.75
CA LYS A 68 12.41 -13.67 -6.46
C LYS A 68 13.00 -13.49 -7.85
N GLY A 69 12.54 -12.48 -8.61
CA GLY A 69 13.06 -12.20 -9.95
C GLY A 69 14.48 -11.60 -10.00
N ARG A 70 15.03 -11.18 -8.86
CA ARG A 70 16.39 -10.62 -8.74
C ARG A 70 17.43 -11.67 -8.30
N GLU A 71 16.95 -12.82 -7.80
CA GLU A 71 17.76 -13.97 -7.39
C GLU A 71 17.82 -15.07 -8.47
N ALA A 72 17.10 -14.90 -9.58
CA ALA A 72 17.04 -15.84 -10.71
C ALA A 72 17.96 -15.43 -11.87
#